data_AF-A0A1L7XPD1-F1
#
_entry.id   AF-A0A1L7XPD1-F1
#
_cell.length_a   1.000
_cell.length_b   1.000
_cell.length_c   1.000
_cell.angle_alpha   90.00
_cell.angle_beta   90.00
_cell.angle_gamma   90.00
#
_symmetry.space_group_name_H-M   'P 1'
#
loop_
_entity.id
_entity.type
_entity.pdbx_description
1 polymer ?
#
loop_
_entity_poly.entity_id
_entity_poly.type
_entity_poly.pdbx_seq_one_letter_code
_entity_poly.pdbx_strand_id
1 'polypeptide(L)'
;MDLFEELEKMALNVAEEPAETDAPSEETIHRWQTLFGYSYSDAVDKIEIHRSDISRKRITDEHWAMVRTKLESQGYDREAYEHELSRGRQPVIASKNQTKAVGNGRYLVKVEGPVTPELIQELSGPDKVVDVMRGIGDDGVAQFCILNATIKDALISKLANTAFKPTIVRLAEPAAKNLSSTSRYPTLSLDTTLPQHRPSTLDDEFLPKQDEYPVWYFFYGTLADPEVLMRHLGLRGEPMLWPASVRGGVLRTWAGKYRALVDGCEEDVVEGKAYEVETREHEDALRSYETSKYEVVRCVIQVGYREIPGCTFRFVGVADN
;
A
#
# COMPACT_ATOMS: atom_id res chain seq x y z
N MET A 1 4.76 8.91 2.58
CA MET A 1 6.20 8.93 2.50
C MET A 1 6.52 9.74 1.26
N ASP A 2 6.86 11.01 1.47
CA ASP A 2 7.24 11.94 0.41
C ASP A 2 8.63 11.55 -0.09
N LEU A 3 8.74 11.30 -1.40
CA LEU A 3 9.97 10.87 -2.04
C LEU A 3 11.06 11.94 -1.89
N PHE A 4 10.68 13.22 -1.80
CA PHE A 4 11.62 14.33 -1.67
C PHE A 4 12.19 14.42 -0.26
N GLU A 5 11.36 14.34 0.78
CA GLU A 5 11.84 14.19 2.15
C GLU A 5 12.68 12.92 2.35
N GLU A 6 12.30 11.78 1.76
CA GLU A 6 13.12 10.57 1.83
C GLU A 6 14.45 10.73 1.09
N LEU A 7 14.46 11.40 -0.07
CA LEU A 7 15.69 11.72 -0.81
C LEU A 7 16.58 12.71 -0.06
N GLU A 8 16.00 13.69 0.62
CA GLU A 8 16.73 14.65 1.46
C GLU A 8 17.27 13.98 2.73
N LYS A 9 16.50 13.08 3.34
CA LYS A 9 16.96 12.21 4.44
C LYS A 9 18.08 11.27 4.00
N MET A 10 17.95 10.65 2.82
CA MET A 10 18.98 9.80 2.22
C MET A 10 20.24 10.61 1.86
N ALA A 11 20.08 11.84 1.34
CA ALA A 11 21.20 12.72 1.01
C ALA A 11 21.95 13.20 2.27
N LEU A 12 21.24 13.50 3.36
CA LEU A 12 21.86 13.82 4.66
C LEU A 12 22.57 12.61 5.27
N ASN A 13 21.99 11.42 5.15
CA ASN A 13 22.62 10.18 5.61
C ASN A 13 23.91 9.87 4.84
N VAL A 14 23.98 10.19 3.53
CA VAL A 14 25.16 10.02 2.68
C VAL A 14 26.22 11.12 2.90
N ALA A 15 25.82 12.37 3.15
CA ALA A 15 26.76 13.50 3.27
C ALA A 15 27.60 13.50 4.56
N GLU A 16 27.12 12.82 5.61
CA GLU A 16 27.85 12.64 6.87
C GLU A 16 28.37 11.20 7.08
N GLU A 17 28.32 10.34 6.05
CA GLU A 17 29.07 9.10 6.08
C GLU A 17 30.58 9.44 6.08
N PRO A 18 31.35 9.05 7.11
CA PRO A 18 32.79 9.02 6.97
C PRO A 18 33.13 8.10 5.80
N ALA A 19 34.01 8.58 4.92
CA ALA A 19 34.39 7.94 3.67
C ALA A 19 34.57 6.41 3.81
N GLU A 20 34.11 5.69 2.78
CA GLU A 20 34.28 4.26 2.54
C GLU A 20 35.49 3.67 3.30
N THR A 21 35.23 2.63 4.12
CA THR A 21 36.20 1.82 4.90
C THR A 21 36.48 2.22 6.37
N ASP A 22 35.51 2.04 7.28
CA ASP A 22 35.90 1.71 8.66
C ASP A 22 35.05 0.57 9.19
N ALA A 23 35.69 -0.60 9.32
CA ALA A 23 35.09 -1.77 9.96
C ALA A 23 34.59 -1.37 11.36
N PRO A 24 33.50 -1.96 11.87
CA PRO A 24 33.02 -1.64 13.20
C PRO A 24 34.14 -1.85 14.23
N SER A 25 34.52 -0.80 14.95
CA SER A 25 35.60 -0.89 15.94
C SER A 25 35.24 -1.91 17.02
N GLU A 26 36.24 -2.60 17.58
CA GLU A 26 36.02 -3.62 18.62
C GLU A 26 35.27 -3.05 19.83
N GLU A 27 35.43 -1.75 20.10
CA GLU A 27 34.72 -1.03 21.15
C GLU A 27 33.21 -0.92 20.86
N THR A 28 32.82 -0.64 19.61
CA THR A 28 31.42 -0.59 19.19
C THR A 28 30.78 -1.98 19.21
N ILE A 29 31.52 -3.00 18.76
CA ILE A 29 31.06 -4.40 18.80
C ILE A 29 30.81 -4.83 20.25
N HIS A 30 31.78 -4.63 21.15
CA HIS A 30 31.65 -5.00 22.55
C HIS A 30 30.49 -4.24 23.24
N ARG A 31 30.29 -2.97 22.89
CA ARG A 31 29.15 -2.17 23.35
C ARG A 31 27.83 -2.79 22.94
N TRP A 32 27.67 -3.18 21.67
CA TRP A 32 26.45 -3.82 21.18
C TRP A 32 26.22 -5.20 21.80
N GLN A 33 27.27 -5.98 22.03
CA GLN A 33 27.16 -7.25 22.77
C GLN A 33 26.66 -7.04 24.21
N THR A 34 27.19 -6.01 24.89
CA THR A 34 26.85 -5.71 26.30
C THR A 34 25.43 -5.15 26.43
N LEU A 35 25.05 -4.20 25.56
CA LEU A 35 23.75 -3.53 25.62
C LEU A 35 22.61 -4.41 25.10
N PHE A 36 22.87 -5.24 24.08
CA PHE A 36 21.83 -5.96 23.36
C PHE A 36 21.86 -7.48 23.52
N GLY A 37 22.91 -8.03 24.16
CA GLY A 37 23.09 -9.46 24.36
C GLY A 37 23.47 -10.22 23.09
N TYR A 38 24.06 -9.55 22.10
CA TYR A 38 24.43 -10.17 20.82
C TYR A 38 25.72 -10.99 20.90
N SER A 39 25.81 -12.02 20.06
CA SER A 39 27.10 -12.67 19.78
C SER A 39 27.99 -11.72 18.98
N TYR A 40 29.31 -11.99 18.92
CA TYR A 40 30.25 -11.10 18.22
C TYR A 40 29.88 -10.96 16.73
N SER A 41 29.56 -12.07 16.07
CA SER A 41 29.11 -12.07 14.67
C SER A 41 27.77 -11.37 14.49
N ASP A 42 26.81 -11.59 15.39
CA ASP A 42 25.51 -10.91 15.30
C ASP A 42 25.65 -9.40 15.51
N ALA A 43 26.55 -8.96 16.40
CA ALA A 43 26.81 -7.55 16.62
C ALA A 43 27.43 -6.89 15.38
N VAL A 44 28.41 -7.54 14.74
CA VAL A 44 29.01 -7.07 13.48
C VAL A 44 27.96 -6.96 12.39
N ASP A 45 27.20 -8.03 12.13
CA ASP A 45 26.16 -8.05 11.10
C ASP A 45 25.10 -6.97 11.35
N LYS A 46 24.70 -6.76 12.62
CA LYS A 46 23.69 -5.76 12.98
C LYS A 46 24.21 -4.33 12.86
N ILE A 47 25.48 -4.08 13.16
CA ILE A 47 26.12 -2.78 12.96
C ILE A 47 26.25 -2.50 11.46
N GLU A 48 26.69 -3.47 10.65
CA GLU A 48 26.80 -3.31 9.20
C GLU A 48 25.45 -3.06 8.53
N ILE A 49 24.41 -3.81 8.92
CA ILE A 49 23.04 -3.58 8.44
C ILE A 49 22.54 -2.21 8.87
N HIS A 50 22.79 -1.80 10.12
CA HIS A 50 22.36 -0.49 10.63
C HIS A 50 23.07 0.68 9.93
N ARG A 51 24.35 0.53 9.59
CA ARG A 51 25.13 1.54 8.85
C ARG A 51 24.76 1.58 7.37
N SER A 52 24.47 0.42 6.77
CA SER A 52 24.05 0.32 5.36
C SER A 52 22.60 0.75 5.12
N ASP A 53 21.81 0.96 6.17
CA ASP A 53 20.44 1.45 6.07
C ASP A 53 20.40 2.98 5.93
N ILE A 54 20.53 3.44 4.69
CA ILE A 54 20.49 4.85 4.28
C ILE A 54 19.08 5.47 4.50
N SER A 55 18.06 4.65 4.80
CA SER A 55 16.69 5.11 5.10
C SER A 55 16.39 5.23 6.61
N ARG A 56 17.39 4.98 7.48
CA ARG A 56 17.19 5.00 8.93
C ARG A 56 16.73 6.37 9.45
N LYS A 57 15.80 6.37 10.39
CA LYS A 57 15.37 7.56 11.12
C LYS A 57 16.44 7.94 12.15
N ARG A 58 17.33 8.87 11.80
CA ARG A 58 18.29 9.48 12.74
C ARG A 58 17.56 10.29 13.81
N ILE A 59 18.10 10.28 15.02
CA ILE A 59 17.66 11.15 16.11
C ILE A 59 18.24 12.54 15.84
N THR A 60 17.46 13.62 16.03
CA THR A 60 17.97 14.98 15.84
C THR A 60 19.02 15.33 16.89
N ASP A 61 19.96 16.22 16.56
CA ASP A 61 21.03 16.64 17.49
C ASP A 61 20.49 17.25 18.78
N GLU A 62 19.38 18.00 18.68
CA GLU A 62 18.64 18.57 19.81
C GLU A 62 18.07 17.47 20.71
N HIS A 63 17.51 16.40 20.13
CA HIS A 63 16.99 15.27 20.89
C HIS A 63 18.12 14.48 21.54
N TRP A 64 19.23 14.24 20.83
CA TRP A 64 20.40 13.56 21.38
C TRP A 64 21.04 14.36 22.52
N ALA A 65 21.16 15.68 22.40
CA ALA A 65 21.70 16.54 23.47
C ALA A 65 20.90 16.45 24.78
N MET A 66 19.57 16.28 24.69
CA MET A 66 18.70 16.14 25.87
C MET A 66 18.87 14.79 26.59
N VAL A 67 19.24 13.72 25.87
CA VAL A 67 19.31 12.36 26.43
C VAL A 67 20.74 11.85 26.68
N ARG A 68 21.74 12.50 26.07
CA ARG A 68 23.15 12.07 26.08
C ARG A 68 23.70 11.80 27.47
N THR A 69 23.60 12.75 28.40
CA THR A 69 24.19 12.63 29.75
C THR A 69 23.64 11.44 30.53
N LYS A 70 22.37 11.10 30.31
CA LYS A 70 21.72 9.94 30.96
C LYS A 70 22.10 8.64 30.27
N LEU A 71 22.12 8.62 28.94
CA LEU A 71 22.36 7.42 28.14
C LEU A 71 23.85 7.00 28.12
N GLU A 72 24.78 7.96 28.10
CA GLU A 72 26.21 7.66 28.18
C GLU A 72 26.58 7.02 29.54
N SER A 73 25.91 7.43 30.63
CA SER A 73 26.08 6.78 31.94
C SER A 73 25.56 5.34 31.98
N GLN A 74 24.74 4.95 31.00
CA GLN A 74 24.22 3.60 30.78
C GLN A 74 25.01 2.85 29.70
N GLY A 75 26.07 3.45 29.15
CA GLY A 75 26.95 2.85 28.14
C GLY A 75 26.46 3.01 26.69
N TYR A 76 25.37 3.75 26.45
CA TYR A 76 24.83 4.00 25.12
C TYR A 76 25.57 5.15 24.43
N ASP A 77 25.88 4.96 23.16
CA ASP A 77 26.18 6.03 22.22
C ASP A 77 24.97 6.31 21.33
N ARG A 78 25.08 7.34 20.47
CA ARG A 78 23.99 7.74 19.58
C ARG A 78 23.56 6.58 18.67
N GLU A 79 24.53 5.82 18.15
CA GLU A 79 24.31 4.69 17.24
C GLU A 79 23.56 3.53 17.94
N ALA A 80 23.97 3.15 19.16
CA ALA A 80 23.28 2.14 19.95
C ALA A 80 21.88 2.60 20.36
N TYR A 81 21.70 3.87 20.71
CA TYR A 81 20.38 4.38 21.08
C TYR A 81 19.42 4.42 19.88
N GLU A 82 19.90 4.81 18.70
CA GLU A 82 19.13 4.73 17.44
C GLU A 82 18.75 3.29 17.09
N HIS A 83 19.67 2.35 17.30
CA HIS A 83 19.41 0.93 17.14
C HIS A 83 18.37 0.41 18.16
N GLU A 84 18.42 0.87 19.42
CA GLU A 84 17.43 0.51 20.44
C GLU A 84 16.03 1.07 20.14
N LEU A 85 15.92 2.32 19.69
CA LEU A 85 14.65 2.89 19.23
C LEU A 85 14.08 2.14 18.02
N SER A 86 14.96 1.66 17.13
CA SER A 86 14.59 0.79 16.01
C SER A 86 14.10 -0.58 16.50
N ARG A 87 14.65 -1.10 17.61
CA ARG A 87 14.15 -2.32 18.28
C ARG A 87 12.81 -2.09 19.01
N GLY A 88 12.62 -0.93 19.65
CA GLY A 88 11.40 -0.56 20.37
C GLY A 88 10.19 -0.29 19.46
N ARG A 89 10.42 -0.12 18.16
CA ARG A 89 9.40 -0.11 17.09
C ARG A 89 9.18 -1.48 16.45
N GLN A 90 9.43 -2.58 17.16
CA GLN A 90 8.76 -3.83 16.81
C GLN A 90 7.28 -3.72 17.25
N PRO A 91 6.30 -3.73 16.33
CA PRO A 91 4.95 -4.09 16.72
C PRO A 91 5.06 -5.45 17.41
N VAL A 92 4.36 -5.60 18.53
CA VAL A 92 4.20 -6.88 19.21
C VAL A 92 3.71 -7.89 18.18
N ILE A 93 4.62 -8.68 17.62
CA ILE A 93 4.30 -9.91 16.91
C ILE A 93 3.91 -10.86 18.03
N ALA A 94 2.65 -10.78 18.44
CA ALA A 94 1.99 -11.91 19.05
C ALA A 94 2.18 -13.08 18.09
N SER A 95 2.87 -14.11 18.56
CA SER A 95 2.99 -15.42 17.91
C SER A 95 1.60 -15.96 17.58
N LYS A 96 1.07 -15.58 16.43
CA LYS A 96 0.15 -16.41 15.67
C LYS A 96 1.02 -17.21 14.73
N ASN A 97 1.01 -18.52 14.93
CA ASN A 97 1.55 -19.52 14.01
C ASN A 97 1.25 -19.12 12.56
N GLN A 98 2.24 -18.50 11.91
CA GLN A 98 2.23 -18.38 10.47
C GLN A 98 2.66 -19.75 9.95
N THR A 99 1.67 -20.61 9.72
CA THR A 99 1.65 -21.30 8.43
C THR A 99 1.96 -20.24 7.38
N LYS A 100 3.12 -20.35 6.70
CA LYS A 100 3.47 -19.52 5.55
C LYS A 100 2.27 -19.50 4.62
N ALA A 101 1.44 -18.47 4.72
CA ALA A 101 0.45 -18.17 3.71
C ALA A 101 1.28 -17.82 2.48
N VAL A 102 1.28 -18.74 1.51
CA VAL A 102 1.80 -18.49 0.17
C VAL A 102 1.22 -17.14 -0.26
N GLY A 103 2.09 -16.13 -0.38
CA GLY A 103 1.66 -14.78 -0.68
C GLY A 103 0.85 -14.80 -1.97
N ASN A 104 -0.44 -14.46 -1.89
CA ASN A 104 -1.33 -14.49 -3.04
C ASN A 104 -1.11 -13.29 -3.99
N GLY A 105 0.10 -12.73 -3.99
CA GLY A 105 0.43 -11.54 -4.77
C GLY A 105 0.53 -11.86 -6.25
N ARG A 106 -0.12 -11.03 -7.08
CA ARG A 106 0.01 -11.04 -8.54
C ARG A 106 1.20 -10.19 -8.98
N TYR A 107 1.94 -10.65 -9.98
CA TYR A 107 3.13 -9.98 -10.53
C TYR A 107 3.02 -9.94 -12.05
N LEU A 108 3.25 -8.78 -12.65
CA LEU A 108 3.37 -8.62 -14.09
C LEU A 108 4.83 -8.80 -14.48
N VAL A 109 5.12 -9.75 -15.37
CA VAL A 109 6.45 -9.94 -15.95
C VAL A 109 6.43 -9.55 -17.41
N LYS A 110 7.47 -8.84 -17.87
CA LYS A 110 7.69 -8.60 -19.28
C LYS A 110 8.33 -9.84 -19.92
N VAL A 111 7.72 -10.34 -21.00
CA VAL A 111 8.23 -11.46 -21.79
C VAL A 111 9.34 -10.92 -22.69
N GLU A 112 10.59 -11.06 -22.25
CA GLU A 112 11.76 -10.60 -22.97
C GLU A 112 12.99 -11.46 -22.69
N GLY A 113 13.84 -11.63 -23.70
CA GLY A 113 15.08 -12.42 -23.59
C GLY A 113 14.82 -13.88 -23.20
N PRO A 114 15.40 -14.39 -22.09
CA PRO A 114 15.21 -15.77 -21.64
C PRO A 114 13.83 -16.02 -21.01
N VAL A 115 13.03 -14.97 -20.78
CA VAL A 115 11.67 -15.09 -20.26
C VAL A 115 10.70 -15.26 -21.42
N THR A 116 10.45 -16.51 -21.81
CA THR A 116 9.47 -16.84 -22.86
C THR A 116 8.14 -17.31 -22.25
N PRO A 117 7.01 -17.23 -22.99
CA PRO A 117 5.72 -17.73 -22.52
C PRO A 117 5.77 -19.22 -22.16
N GLU A 118 6.59 -20.00 -22.87
CA GLU A 118 6.78 -21.44 -22.63
C GLU A 118 7.46 -21.70 -21.29
N LEU A 119 8.48 -20.91 -20.94
CA LEU A 119 9.13 -20.99 -19.63
C LEU A 119 8.13 -20.69 -18.51
N ILE A 120 7.29 -19.68 -18.69
CA ILE A 120 6.25 -19.32 -17.72
C ILE A 120 5.20 -20.44 -17.61
N GLN A 121 4.84 -21.08 -18.73
CA GLN A 121 3.92 -22.21 -18.77
C GLN A 121 4.49 -23.45 -18.08
N GLU A 122 5.79 -23.73 -18.28
CA GLU A 122 6.51 -24.80 -17.57
C GLU A 122 6.47 -24.58 -16.06
N LEU A 123 6.75 -23.36 -15.60
CA LEU A 123 6.75 -22.99 -14.19
C LEU A 123 5.34 -22.95 -13.57
N SER A 124 4.31 -22.69 -14.38
CA SER A 124 2.90 -22.63 -13.94
C SER A 124 2.25 -24.00 -13.83
N GLY A 125 2.81 -25.01 -14.50
CA GLY A 125 2.24 -26.34 -14.63
C GLY A 125 1.23 -26.47 -15.79
N PRO A 126 0.94 -27.70 -16.23
CA PRO A 126 0.12 -27.98 -17.42
C PRO A 126 -1.37 -27.62 -17.28
N ASP A 127 -1.83 -27.39 -16.05
CA ASP A 127 -3.26 -27.16 -15.74
C ASP A 127 -3.62 -25.66 -15.65
N LYS A 128 -2.63 -24.77 -15.79
CA LYS A 128 -2.81 -23.32 -15.63
C LYS A 128 -2.47 -22.59 -16.93
N VAL A 129 -3.48 -22.05 -17.60
CA VAL A 129 -3.27 -21.27 -18.84
C VAL A 129 -2.56 -19.96 -18.49
N VAL A 130 -1.40 -19.73 -19.12
CA VAL A 130 -0.68 -18.46 -19.03
C VAL A 130 -1.30 -17.47 -20.00
N ASP A 131 -1.93 -16.43 -19.47
CA ASP A 131 -2.52 -15.37 -20.28
C ASP A 131 -1.43 -14.37 -20.69
N VAL A 132 -1.15 -14.30 -22.00
CA VAL A 132 -0.15 -13.40 -22.57
C VAL A 132 -0.85 -12.15 -23.09
N MET A 133 -0.67 -11.04 -22.37
CA MET A 133 -1.18 -9.74 -22.79
C MET A 133 -0.19 -9.04 -23.71
N ARG A 134 -0.70 -8.36 -24.73
CA ARG A 134 0.09 -7.53 -25.63
C ARG A 134 -0.15 -6.06 -25.30
N GLY A 135 0.92 -5.34 -24.97
CA GLY A 135 0.92 -3.89 -24.81
C GLY A 135 1.58 -3.23 -26.01
N ILE A 136 1.07 -2.07 -26.43
CA ILE A 136 1.72 -1.21 -27.40
C ILE A 136 2.19 0.01 -26.61
N GLY A 137 3.51 0.21 -26.52
CA GLY A 137 4.12 1.39 -25.92
C GLY A 137 4.91 2.18 -26.96
N ASP A 138 5.56 3.25 -26.50
CA ASP A 138 6.39 4.12 -27.34
C ASP A 138 7.57 3.37 -27.99
N ASP A 139 8.06 2.31 -27.33
CA ASP A 139 9.14 1.45 -27.82
C ASP A 139 8.67 0.26 -28.69
N GLY A 140 7.37 0.21 -29.02
CA GLY A 140 6.76 -0.84 -29.85
C GLY A 140 5.90 -1.84 -29.09
N VAL A 141 5.75 -3.05 -29.64
CA VAL A 141 4.88 -4.10 -29.08
C VAL A 141 5.63 -4.89 -28.01
N ALA A 142 5.17 -4.82 -26.78
CA ALA A 142 5.67 -5.62 -25.66
C ALA A 142 4.65 -6.69 -25.24
N GLN A 143 5.15 -7.82 -24.75
CA GLN A 143 4.33 -8.91 -24.22
C GLN A 143 4.51 -9.00 -22.70
N PHE A 144 3.41 -9.27 -22.00
CA PHE A 144 3.40 -9.36 -20.54
C PHE A 144 2.59 -10.57 -20.08
N CYS A 145 3.00 -11.17 -18.97
CA CYS A 145 2.28 -12.27 -18.31
C CYS A 145 2.04 -11.96 -16.84
N ILE A 146 0.94 -12.48 -16.27
CA ILE A 146 0.67 -12.38 -14.84
C ILE A 146 1.10 -13.68 -14.15
N LEU A 147 1.92 -13.53 -13.11
CA LEU A 147 2.43 -14.61 -12.26
C LEU A 147 1.89 -14.47 -10.84
N ASN A 148 1.84 -15.57 -10.11
CA ASN A 148 1.70 -15.54 -8.65
C ASN A 148 3.09 -15.50 -7.98
N ALA A 149 3.14 -15.30 -6.66
CA ALA A 149 4.41 -15.27 -5.92
C ALA A 149 5.25 -16.54 -6.12
N THR A 150 4.62 -17.71 -6.16
CA THR A 150 5.30 -19.00 -6.29
C THR A 150 6.03 -19.13 -7.63
N ILE A 151 5.35 -18.78 -8.73
CA ILE A 151 5.92 -18.80 -10.08
C ILE A 151 7.00 -17.72 -10.21
N LYS A 152 6.78 -16.54 -9.63
CA LYS A 152 7.77 -15.46 -9.61
C LYS A 152 9.06 -15.89 -8.92
N ASP A 153 8.98 -16.50 -7.74
CA ASP A 153 10.16 -16.99 -7.02
C ASP A 153 10.87 -18.13 -7.79
N ALA A 154 10.12 -19.02 -8.43
CA ALA A 154 10.67 -20.07 -9.29
C ALA A 154 11.38 -19.50 -10.54
N LEU A 155 10.81 -18.46 -11.16
CA LEU A 155 11.39 -17.76 -12.30
C LEU A 155 12.70 -17.07 -11.92
N ILE A 156 12.70 -16.35 -10.78
CA ILE A 156 13.92 -15.70 -10.25
C ILE A 156 14.99 -16.75 -9.93
N SER A 157 14.62 -17.86 -9.29
CA SER A 157 15.56 -18.95 -8.97
C SER A 157 16.19 -19.56 -10.23
N LYS A 158 15.41 -19.74 -11.30
CA LYS A 158 15.91 -20.23 -12.60
C LYS A 158 16.83 -19.23 -13.30
N LEU A 159 16.50 -17.95 -13.23
CA LEU A 159 17.27 -16.87 -13.87
C LEU A 159 18.46 -16.40 -13.03
N ALA A 160 18.59 -16.83 -11.77
CA ALA A 160 19.70 -16.45 -10.88
C ALA A 160 21.08 -16.80 -11.47
N ASN A 161 21.15 -17.82 -12.33
CA ASN A 161 22.39 -18.24 -13.00
C ASN A 161 22.64 -17.53 -14.35
N THR A 162 21.80 -16.56 -14.72
CA THR A 162 21.91 -15.81 -15.97
C THR A 162 22.27 -14.36 -15.68
N ALA A 163 22.99 -13.70 -16.59
CA ALA A 163 23.27 -12.27 -16.50
C ALA A 163 22.02 -11.38 -16.73
N PHE A 164 20.87 -12.00 -17.00
CA PHE A 164 19.63 -11.32 -17.35
C PHE A 164 18.77 -11.06 -16.10
N LYS A 165 18.38 -9.80 -15.88
CA LYS A 165 17.46 -9.41 -14.81
C LYS A 165 16.06 -9.23 -15.39
N PRO A 166 15.08 -10.07 -15.04
CA PRO A 166 13.71 -9.95 -15.58
C PRO A 166 13.00 -8.71 -15.03
N THR A 167 12.24 -8.04 -15.90
CA THR A 167 11.38 -6.91 -15.50
C THR A 167 10.10 -7.47 -14.87
N ILE A 168 10.04 -7.43 -13.53
CA ILE A 168 8.89 -7.91 -12.75
C ILE A 168 8.32 -6.76 -11.93
N VAL A 169 7.04 -6.46 -12.12
CA VAL A 169 6.30 -5.45 -11.38
C VAL A 169 5.25 -6.13 -10.52
N ARG A 170 5.15 -5.78 -9.24
CA ARG A 170 4.05 -6.28 -8.40
C ARG A 170 2.76 -5.59 -8.83
N LEU A 171 1.76 -6.38 -9.20
CA LEU A 171 0.41 -5.85 -9.39
C LEU A 171 -0.20 -5.66 -8.00
N ALA A 172 -0.63 -4.45 -7.72
CA ALA A 172 -1.41 -4.20 -6.51
C ALA A 172 -2.76 -4.90 -6.66
N GLU A 173 -3.22 -5.53 -5.58
CA GLU A 173 -4.56 -6.11 -5.60
C GLU A 173 -5.59 -4.98 -5.75
N PRO A 174 -6.71 -5.20 -6.47
CA PRO A 174 -7.77 -4.19 -6.56
C PRO A 174 -8.36 -3.87 -5.18
N ALA A 175 -8.91 -2.67 -5.03
CA ALA A 175 -9.64 -2.27 -3.83
C ALA A 175 -10.74 -3.29 -3.51
N ALA A 176 -10.82 -3.72 -2.25
CA ALA A 176 -11.78 -4.73 -1.84
C ALA A 176 -13.21 -4.16 -1.85
N LYS A 177 -14.15 -4.82 -2.52
CA LYS A 177 -15.59 -4.51 -2.44
C LYS A 177 -16.26 -5.70 -1.78
N ASN A 178 -16.65 -5.56 -0.52
CA ASN A 178 -17.23 -6.65 0.28
C ASN A 178 -18.55 -6.19 0.91
N LEU A 179 -19.47 -5.70 0.08
CA LEU A 179 -20.77 -5.20 0.51
C LEU A 179 -21.66 -6.34 0.99
N SER A 180 -22.00 -6.33 2.28
CA SER A 180 -22.88 -7.32 2.88
C SER A 180 -24.31 -7.15 2.36
N SER A 181 -24.96 -8.27 2.03
CA SER A 181 -26.39 -8.29 1.69
C SER A 181 -27.30 -8.30 2.93
N THR A 182 -26.75 -8.63 4.10
CA THR A 182 -27.51 -8.80 5.35
C THR A 182 -27.18 -7.76 6.40
N SER A 183 -26.28 -6.81 6.11
CA SER A 183 -25.95 -5.71 7.00
C SER A 183 -25.50 -4.47 6.24
N ARG A 184 -25.39 -3.35 6.98
CA ARG A 184 -24.82 -2.08 6.50
C ARG A 184 -23.30 -2.16 6.25
N TYR A 185 -22.65 -3.31 6.41
CA TYR A 185 -21.19 -3.41 6.24
C TYR A 185 -20.77 -3.44 4.76
N PRO A 186 -19.66 -2.78 4.38
CA PRO A 186 -19.07 -1.60 5.01
C PRO A 186 -19.83 -0.34 4.58
N THR A 187 -20.06 0.59 5.50
CA THR A 187 -20.61 1.94 5.22
C THR A 187 -19.68 2.98 5.84
N LEU A 188 -19.43 4.06 5.11
CA LEU A 188 -18.65 5.20 5.60
C LEU A 188 -19.25 5.71 6.91
N SER A 189 -18.41 6.04 7.89
CA SER A 189 -18.78 6.59 9.20
C SER A 189 -19.60 5.69 10.13
N LEU A 190 -19.91 4.47 9.73
CA LEU A 190 -20.73 3.55 10.53
C LEU A 190 -19.91 2.36 11.02
N ASP A 191 -19.79 2.24 12.34
CA ASP A 191 -19.30 1.02 12.97
C ASP A 191 -20.40 -0.05 13.02
N THR A 192 -20.50 -0.81 11.94
CA THR A 192 -21.48 -1.88 11.78
C THR A 192 -21.28 -3.07 12.73
N THR A 193 -20.21 -3.09 13.53
CA THR A 193 -20.02 -4.09 14.59
C THR A 193 -20.85 -3.79 15.83
N LEU A 194 -21.31 -2.54 16.02
CA LEU A 194 -22.10 -2.15 17.18
C LEU A 194 -23.56 -2.62 17.05
N PRO A 195 -24.18 -3.12 18.15
CA PRO A 195 -25.55 -3.64 18.14
C PRO A 195 -26.60 -2.64 17.62
N GLN A 196 -26.40 -1.35 17.85
CA GLN A 196 -27.32 -0.28 17.42
C GLN A 196 -27.41 -0.12 15.90
N HIS A 197 -26.42 -0.60 15.14
CA HIS A 197 -26.39 -0.53 13.67
C HIS A 197 -26.81 -1.86 13.02
N ARG A 198 -27.19 -2.86 13.84
CA ARG A 198 -27.76 -4.12 13.36
C ARG A 198 -29.07 -3.84 12.61
N PRO A 199 -29.34 -4.54 11.50
CA PRO A 199 -30.64 -4.48 10.85
C PRO A 199 -31.76 -4.72 11.87
N SER A 200 -32.72 -3.81 11.91
CA SER A 200 -33.88 -3.91 12.80
C SER A 200 -34.93 -4.85 12.24
N THR A 201 -34.97 -5.01 10.91
CA THR A 201 -35.92 -5.86 10.19
C THR A 201 -35.21 -6.70 9.11
N LEU A 202 -35.81 -7.83 8.74
CA LEU A 202 -35.33 -8.72 7.67
C LEU A 202 -35.54 -8.12 6.26
N ASP A 203 -36.33 -7.05 6.15
CA ASP A 203 -36.68 -6.37 4.90
C ASP A 203 -35.85 -5.08 4.66
N ASP A 204 -34.83 -4.80 5.48
CA ASP A 204 -33.91 -3.68 5.26
C ASP A 204 -33.10 -3.96 3.97
N GLU A 205 -33.41 -3.26 2.87
CA GLU A 205 -32.59 -3.30 1.66
C GLU A 205 -31.36 -2.40 1.78
N PHE A 206 -30.17 -2.99 1.71
CA PHE A 206 -28.89 -2.28 1.74
C PHE A 206 -28.37 -1.99 0.33
N LEU A 207 -28.62 -0.78 -0.15
CA LEU A 207 -28.19 -0.31 -1.47
C LEU A 207 -26.90 0.52 -1.37
N PRO A 208 -26.00 0.45 -2.37
CA PRO A 208 -26.00 -0.49 -3.49
C PRO A 208 -25.66 -1.94 -3.08
N LYS A 209 -26.09 -2.94 -3.86
CA LYS A 209 -25.68 -4.35 -3.67
C LYS A 209 -24.27 -4.58 -4.24
N GLN A 210 -23.66 -5.70 -3.88
CA GLN A 210 -22.31 -6.09 -4.29
C GLN A 210 -22.10 -6.05 -5.81
N ASP A 211 -23.11 -6.43 -6.59
CA ASP A 211 -23.04 -6.57 -8.06
C ASP A 211 -24.17 -5.80 -8.76
N GLU A 212 -24.60 -4.69 -8.17
CA GLU A 212 -25.65 -3.83 -8.73
C GLU A 212 -25.04 -2.77 -9.65
N TYR A 213 -25.58 -2.68 -10.87
CA TYR A 213 -25.21 -1.68 -11.87
C TYR A 213 -26.48 -1.20 -12.59
N PRO A 214 -26.58 0.09 -12.95
CA PRO A 214 -25.61 1.15 -12.68
C PRO A 214 -25.50 1.52 -11.20
N VAL A 215 -24.31 1.97 -10.77
CA VAL A 215 -24.05 2.36 -9.37
C VAL A 215 -23.33 3.70 -9.30
N TRP A 216 -23.79 4.56 -8.39
CA TRP A 216 -23.17 5.86 -8.17
C TRP A 216 -21.90 5.73 -7.34
N TYR A 217 -20.80 6.27 -7.86
CA TYR A 217 -19.53 6.37 -7.17
C TYR A 217 -19.18 7.81 -6.87
N PHE A 218 -18.76 8.07 -5.63
CA PHE A 218 -18.21 9.35 -5.21
C PHE A 218 -16.68 9.34 -5.28
N PHE A 219 -16.12 10.39 -5.87
CA PHE A 219 -14.68 10.60 -6.02
C PHE A 219 -14.28 11.93 -5.38
N TYR A 220 -13.22 11.90 -4.57
CA TYR A 220 -12.69 13.04 -3.83
C TYR A 220 -11.21 13.35 -4.18
N GLY A 221 -10.64 12.62 -5.14
CA GLY A 221 -9.22 12.66 -5.50
C GLY A 221 -9.02 12.75 -7.01
N THR A 222 -8.03 12.03 -7.53
CA THR A 222 -7.66 12.07 -8.96
C THR A 222 -8.75 11.53 -9.88
N LEU A 223 -9.57 10.58 -9.42
CA LEU A 223 -10.75 10.09 -10.17
C LEU A 223 -11.85 11.14 -10.35
N ALA A 224 -11.81 12.27 -9.62
CA ALA A 224 -12.72 13.39 -9.85
C ALA A 224 -12.31 14.22 -11.11
N ASP A 225 -11.19 13.90 -11.75
CA ASP A 225 -10.78 14.46 -13.02
C ASP A 225 -11.36 13.65 -14.19
N PRO A 226 -12.15 14.27 -15.09
CA PRO A 226 -12.70 13.59 -16.26
C PRO A 226 -11.65 12.91 -17.13
N GLU A 227 -10.46 13.51 -17.31
CA GLU A 227 -9.42 12.95 -18.17
C GLU A 227 -8.83 11.66 -17.60
N VAL A 228 -8.61 11.65 -16.28
CA VAL A 228 -8.15 10.47 -15.55
C VAL A 228 -9.19 9.36 -15.66
N LEU A 229 -10.46 9.69 -15.41
CA LEU A 229 -11.56 8.74 -15.47
C LEU A 229 -11.72 8.15 -16.88
N MET A 230 -11.69 8.98 -17.93
CA MET A 230 -11.73 8.53 -19.33
C MET A 230 -10.60 7.55 -19.66
N ARG A 231 -9.38 7.89 -19.26
CA ARG A 231 -8.18 7.10 -19.55
C ARG A 231 -8.26 5.72 -18.90
N HIS A 232 -8.75 5.65 -17.66
CA HIS A 232 -8.83 4.39 -16.92
C HIS A 232 -10.03 3.53 -17.33
N LEU A 233 -11.16 4.14 -17.68
CA LEU A 233 -12.36 3.43 -18.11
C LEU A 233 -12.39 3.13 -19.61
N GLY A 234 -11.48 3.71 -20.41
CA GLY A 234 -11.47 3.55 -21.86
C GLY A 234 -12.68 4.17 -22.57
N LEU A 235 -13.26 5.22 -21.97
CA LEU A 235 -14.47 5.86 -22.49
C LEU A 235 -14.17 6.60 -23.81
N ARG A 236 -15.10 6.49 -24.76
CA ARG A 236 -15.04 7.19 -26.05
C ARG A 236 -15.54 8.64 -25.99
N GLY A 237 -16.19 9.02 -24.90
CA GLY A 237 -16.77 10.36 -24.68
C GLY A 237 -16.49 10.86 -23.26
N GLU A 238 -16.67 12.16 -23.06
CA GLU A 238 -16.42 12.83 -21.78
C GLU A 238 -17.42 12.34 -20.69
N PRO A 239 -16.94 11.81 -19.55
CA PRO A 239 -17.79 11.29 -18.49
C PRO A 239 -18.50 12.43 -17.78
N MET A 240 -19.80 12.23 -17.54
CA MET A 240 -20.61 13.22 -16.85
C MET A 240 -20.40 13.12 -15.34
N LEU A 241 -19.45 13.90 -14.83
CA LEU A 241 -19.15 14.03 -13.41
C LEU A 241 -20.00 15.13 -12.79
N TRP A 242 -20.80 14.77 -11.79
CA TRP A 242 -21.70 15.68 -11.10
C TRP A 242 -21.06 16.19 -9.81
N PRO A 243 -21.03 17.51 -9.54
CA PRO A 243 -20.60 18.02 -8.24
C PRO A 243 -21.42 17.39 -7.11
N ALA A 244 -20.72 16.81 -6.13
CA ALA A 244 -21.36 16.05 -5.08
C ALA A 244 -20.63 16.19 -3.74
N SER A 245 -21.29 15.78 -2.66
CA SER A 245 -20.65 15.65 -1.35
C SER A 245 -21.09 14.39 -0.62
N VAL A 246 -20.29 13.93 0.32
CA VAL A 246 -20.62 12.82 1.22
C VAL A 246 -20.48 13.25 2.66
N ARG A 247 -21.34 12.73 3.54
CA ARG A 247 -21.30 12.94 4.99
C ARG A 247 -20.58 11.79 5.69
N GLY A 248 -20.05 12.04 6.89
CA GLY A 248 -19.43 11.00 7.70
C GLY A 248 -17.99 10.67 7.30
N GLY A 249 -17.40 11.47 6.40
CA GLY A 249 -16.04 11.28 5.92
C GLY A 249 -15.17 12.48 6.27
N VAL A 250 -13.89 12.23 6.54
CA VAL A 250 -12.87 13.29 6.63
C VAL A 250 -11.77 12.98 5.63
N LEU A 251 -11.38 14.00 4.88
CA LEU A 251 -10.19 13.92 4.04
C LEU A 251 -8.95 14.22 4.85
N ARG A 252 -8.04 13.27 4.87
CA ARG A 252 -6.70 13.42 5.42
C ARG A 252 -5.66 13.37 4.32
N THR A 253 -4.50 13.93 4.60
CA THR A 253 -3.34 13.79 3.74
C THR A 253 -2.57 12.56 4.19
N TRP A 254 -2.55 11.52 3.38
CA TRP A 254 -1.62 10.42 3.54
C TRP A 254 -0.34 10.72 2.80
N ALA A 255 0.79 10.44 3.42
CA ALA A 255 2.08 10.47 2.76
C ALA A 255 2.48 11.85 2.18
N GLY A 256 1.96 12.93 2.76
CA GLY A 256 2.23 14.32 2.38
C GLY A 256 1.58 14.80 1.07
N LYS A 257 0.99 13.90 0.28
CA LYS A 257 0.50 14.23 -1.07
C LYS A 257 -0.84 13.60 -1.45
N TYR A 258 -1.21 12.46 -0.87
CA TYR A 258 -2.38 11.70 -1.30
C TYR A 258 -3.57 12.00 -0.42
N ARG A 259 -4.73 12.23 -1.06
CA ARG A 259 -6.00 12.42 -0.34
C ARG A 259 -6.51 11.06 0.09
N ALA A 260 -6.68 10.87 1.40
CA ALA A 260 -7.20 9.65 1.99
C ALA A 260 -8.53 9.98 2.67
N LEU A 261 -9.63 9.39 2.19
CA LEU A 261 -10.91 9.46 2.86
C LEU A 261 -10.92 8.45 4.01
N VAL A 262 -11.12 8.93 5.22
CA VAL A 262 -11.28 8.12 6.43
C VAL A 262 -12.64 8.40 7.07
N ASP A 263 -13.06 7.53 7.98
CA ASP A 263 -14.29 7.74 8.75
C ASP A 263 -14.16 9.00 9.61
N GLY A 264 -15.18 9.86 9.54
CA GLY A 264 -15.34 11.08 10.30
C GLY A 264 -16.61 11.07 11.16
N CYS A 265 -16.93 12.21 11.74
CA CYS A 265 -18.20 12.45 12.42
C CYS A 265 -19.33 12.68 11.38
N GLU A 266 -20.60 12.51 11.78
CA GLU A 266 -21.75 12.67 10.87
C GLU A 266 -21.87 14.09 10.27
N GLU A 267 -21.34 15.09 10.98
CA GLU A 267 -21.30 16.48 10.55
C GLU A 267 -20.19 16.76 9.53
N ASP A 268 -19.19 15.88 9.43
CA ASP A 268 -18.08 16.04 8.50
C ASP A 268 -18.55 15.80 7.07
N VAL A 269 -18.28 16.77 6.20
CA VAL A 269 -18.68 16.74 4.80
C VAL A 269 -17.45 16.79 3.91
N VAL A 270 -17.39 15.91 2.93
CA VAL A 270 -16.35 15.88 1.92
C VAL A 270 -16.96 16.23 0.57
N GLU A 271 -16.41 17.26 -0.06
CA GLU A 271 -16.75 17.66 -1.42
C GLU A 271 -15.96 16.87 -2.46
N GLY A 272 -16.61 16.58 -3.57
CA GLY A 272 -16.04 15.81 -4.66
C GLY A 272 -16.97 15.79 -5.87
N LYS A 273 -16.92 14.69 -6.62
CA LYS A 273 -17.78 14.47 -7.78
C LYS A 273 -18.38 13.08 -7.75
N ALA A 274 -19.58 12.94 -8.28
CA ALA A 274 -20.27 11.68 -8.43
C ALA A 274 -20.29 11.27 -9.91
N TYR A 275 -20.10 9.98 -10.16
CA TYR A 275 -20.16 9.38 -11.48
C TYR A 275 -20.98 8.09 -11.41
N GLU A 276 -21.80 7.86 -12.42
CA GLU A 276 -22.60 6.65 -12.54
C GLU A 276 -21.81 5.58 -13.30
N VAL A 277 -21.39 4.54 -12.59
CA VAL A 277 -20.63 3.42 -13.15
C VAL A 277 -21.62 2.41 -13.73
N GLU A 278 -21.61 2.27 -15.05
CA GLU A 278 -22.60 1.47 -15.79
C GLU A 278 -22.32 -0.05 -15.76
N THR A 279 -21.06 -0.46 -15.63
CA THR A 279 -20.65 -1.86 -15.80
C THR A 279 -19.66 -2.31 -14.73
N ARG A 280 -19.60 -3.63 -14.51
CA ARG A 280 -18.63 -4.25 -13.61
C ARG A 280 -17.20 -3.99 -14.08
N GLU A 281 -16.95 -4.01 -15.38
CA GLU A 281 -15.63 -3.81 -15.95
C GLU A 281 -15.10 -2.41 -15.65
N HIS A 282 -15.97 -1.39 -15.70
CA HIS A 282 -15.61 -0.04 -15.28
C HIS A 282 -15.30 0.02 -13.78
N GLU A 283 -16.11 -0.61 -12.95
CA GLU A 283 -15.85 -0.68 -11.51
C GLU A 283 -14.52 -1.39 -11.19
N ASP A 284 -14.23 -2.51 -11.84
CA ASP A 284 -12.98 -3.26 -11.64
C ASP A 284 -11.76 -2.45 -12.09
N ALA A 285 -11.87 -1.63 -13.13
CA ALA A 285 -10.82 -0.69 -13.52
C ALA A 285 -10.58 0.37 -12.44
N LEU A 286 -11.64 0.95 -11.85
CA LEU A 286 -11.54 1.92 -10.75
C LEU A 286 -10.91 1.28 -9.50
N ARG A 287 -11.35 0.07 -9.14
CA ARG A 287 -10.80 -0.68 -8.01
C ARG A 287 -9.32 -1.01 -8.22
N SER A 288 -8.94 -1.33 -9.45
CA SER A 288 -7.53 -1.59 -9.80
C SER A 288 -6.67 -0.33 -9.72
N TYR A 289 -7.23 0.84 -10.03
CA TYR A 289 -6.55 2.13 -9.92
C TYR A 289 -6.30 2.53 -8.46
N GLU A 290 -7.31 2.44 -7.60
CA GLU A 290 -7.16 2.80 -6.18
C GLU A 290 -6.31 1.79 -5.42
N THR A 291 -6.35 0.51 -5.83
CA THR A 291 -5.61 -0.62 -5.22
C THR A 291 -6.08 -1.00 -3.82
N SER A 292 -5.45 -2.04 -3.25
CA SER A 292 -5.71 -2.58 -1.92
C SER A 292 -5.37 -1.63 -0.77
N LYS A 293 -4.96 -0.40 -1.07
CA LYS A 293 -4.86 0.70 -0.10
C LYS A 293 -6.23 1.24 0.28
N TYR A 294 -7.22 1.01 -0.58
CA TYR A 294 -8.59 1.41 -0.35
C TYR A 294 -9.52 0.20 -0.36
N GLU A 295 -10.69 0.39 0.23
CA GLU A 295 -11.84 -0.50 0.13
C GLU A 295 -13.03 0.29 -0.40
N VAL A 296 -13.95 -0.41 -1.06
CA VAL A 296 -15.22 0.16 -1.49
C VAL A 296 -16.21 0.05 -0.33
N VAL A 297 -16.76 1.18 0.08
CA VAL A 297 -17.78 1.28 1.13
C VAL A 297 -19.04 1.94 0.60
N ARG A 298 -20.20 1.61 1.19
CA ARG A 298 -21.44 2.34 0.95
C ARG A 298 -21.35 3.74 1.54
N CYS A 299 -21.98 4.70 0.89
CA CYS A 299 -22.16 6.05 1.41
C CYS A 299 -23.44 6.67 0.84
N VAL A 300 -23.87 7.77 1.47
CA VAL A 300 -24.93 8.62 0.93
C VAL A 300 -24.27 9.78 0.20
N ILE A 301 -24.52 9.88 -1.10
CA ILE A 301 -23.98 10.90 -1.98
C ILE A 301 -25.03 11.99 -2.17
N GLN A 302 -24.68 13.21 -1.80
CA GLN A 302 -25.48 14.40 -2.03
C GLN A 302 -25.14 14.99 -3.39
N VAL A 303 -26.08 14.98 -4.34
CA VAL A 303 -25.94 15.65 -5.65
C VAL A 303 -26.99 16.77 -5.72
N GLY A 304 -26.55 18.02 -5.52
CA GLY A 304 -27.45 19.16 -5.39
C GLY A 304 -28.38 19.00 -4.17
N TYR A 305 -29.69 18.87 -4.41
CA TYR A 305 -30.70 18.66 -3.36
C TYR A 305 -31.12 17.19 -3.19
N ARG A 306 -30.49 16.26 -3.91
CA ARG A 306 -30.84 14.83 -3.87
C ARG A 306 -29.80 14.04 -3.09
N GLU A 307 -30.28 13.15 -2.24
CA GLU A 307 -29.48 12.10 -1.61
C GLU A 307 -29.62 10.82 -2.42
N ILE A 308 -28.50 10.21 -2.80
CA ILE A 308 -28.44 9.02 -3.63
C ILE A 308 -27.54 7.99 -2.91
N PRO A 309 -27.99 6.74 -2.74
CA PRO A 309 -27.13 5.68 -2.22
C PRO A 309 -26.05 5.36 -3.25
N GLY A 310 -24.80 5.29 -2.80
CA GLY A 310 -23.67 5.02 -3.66
C GLY A 310 -22.52 4.36 -2.94
N CYS A 311 -21.39 4.35 -3.62
CA CYS A 311 -20.13 3.83 -3.11
C CYS A 311 -19.03 4.88 -3.16
N THR A 312 -18.04 4.72 -2.30
CA THR A 312 -16.81 5.51 -2.32
C THR A 312 -15.64 4.63 -1.95
N PHE A 313 -14.43 5.09 -2.24
CA PHE A 313 -13.20 4.46 -1.78
C PHE A 313 -12.82 5.00 -0.41
N ARG A 314 -12.69 4.14 0.60
CA ARG A 314 -12.20 4.49 1.93
C ARG A 314 -10.78 3.96 2.09
N PHE A 315 -9.89 4.77 2.64
CA PHE A 315 -8.51 4.36 2.91
C PHE A 315 -8.46 3.37 4.09
N VAL A 316 -7.83 2.21 3.89
CA VAL A 316 -7.73 1.14 4.91
C VAL A 316 -6.43 1.24 5.72
N GLY A 317 -5.57 2.21 5.41
CA GLY A 317 -4.31 2.43 6.13
C GLY A 317 -4.41 3.43 7.28
N VAL A 318 -3.27 3.65 7.95
CA VAL A 318 -3.13 4.73 8.94
C VAL A 318 -2.82 6.03 8.18
N ALA A 319 -3.77 6.97 8.19
CA ALA A 319 -3.56 8.30 7.64
C ALA A 319 -2.66 9.12 8.58
N ASP A 320 -1.84 10.01 8.02
CA ASP A 320 -1.06 10.96 8.83
C ASP A 320 -2.04 11.98 9.45
N ASN A 321 -1.77 12.39 10.69
CA ASN A 321 -2.66 13.23 11.49
C ASN A 321 -2.43 14.72 11.26
#